data_AF-A0A4P2VMY4-F1
#
_entry.id   AF-A0A4P2VMY4-F1
#
_cell.length_a   1.000
_cell.length_b   1.000
_cell.length_c   1.000
_cell.angle_alpha   90.00
_cell.angle_beta   90.00
_cell.angle_gamma   90.00
#
_symmetry.space_group_name_H-M   'P 1'
#
loop_
_entity.id
_entity.type
_entity.pdbx_description
1 polymer ?
#
loop_
_entity_poly.entity_id
_entity_poly.type
_entity_poly.pdbx_seq_one_letter_code
_entity_poly.pdbx_strand_id
1 'polypeptide(L)'
;MLSQPERLSEISGWILPCGKWHSTEEWWHINALYDLRDSGHSSLQDQTTLTILANGDEAQIRDHVAYLGFIKISRCQLDGVQMSRQQLITLQSLLFLCDPEQELGILIGNTGIIKYVNISRIMKLKNPTVLFEEK
;
A
#
# COMPACT_ATOMS: atom_id res chain seq x y z
N MET A 1 23.37 -1.76 5.43
CA MET A 1 22.59 -2.50 4.42
C MET A 1 21.32 -2.95 5.10
N LEU A 2 20.15 -2.49 4.67
CA LEU A 2 18.88 -3.00 5.18
C LEU A 2 18.72 -4.43 4.66
N SER A 3 18.51 -5.39 5.56
CA SER A 3 18.19 -6.77 5.21
C SER A 3 16.93 -6.78 4.33
N GLN A 4 16.94 -7.58 3.27
CA GLN A 4 15.74 -7.77 2.47
C GLN A 4 14.67 -8.50 3.31
N PRO A 5 13.39 -8.14 3.19
CA PRO A 5 12.33 -8.76 3.97
C PRO A 5 12.15 -10.22 3.52
N GLU A 6 12.31 -11.16 4.44
CA GLU A 6 12.08 -12.60 4.21
C GLU A 6 10.67 -13.02 4.63
N ARG A 7 10.02 -12.18 5.46
CA ARG A 7 8.65 -12.41 5.94
C ARG A 7 7.76 -11.25 5.57
N LEU A 8 6.50 -11.55 5.27
CA LEU A 8 5.52 -10.55 4.92
C LEU A 8 5.30 -9.50 6.03
N SER A 9 5.45 -9.89 7.31
CA SER A 9 5.37 -8.98 8.45
C SER A 9 6.49 -7.94 8.51
N GLU A 10 7.57 -8.13 7.75
CA GLU A 10 8.72 -7.22 7.66
C GLU A 10 8.53 -6.17 6.56
N ILE A 11 7.55 -6.36 5.67
CA ILE A 11 7.21 -5.38 4.64
C ILE A 11 6.25 -4.36 5.24
N SER A 12 6.73 -3.14 5.40
CA SER A 12 5.96 -2.02 5.95
C SER A 12 6.24 -0.75 5.15
N GLY A 13 5.17 -0.03 4.80
CA GLY A 13 5.25 1.25 4.10
C GLY A 13 4.23 1.45 2.99
N TRP A 14 4.59 2.24 1.99
CA TRP A 14 3.66 2.73 0.97
C TRP A 14 4.10 2.36 -0.44
N ILE A 15 3.19 1.80 -1.23
CA ILE A 15 3.30 1.86 -2.69
C ILE A 15 2.63 3.15 -3.15
N LEU A 16 3.43 4.04 -3.73
CA LEU A 16 2.98 5.36 -4.21
C LEU A 16 2.09 5.22 -5.44
N PRO A 17 1.30 6.26 -5.81
CA PRO A 17 0.44 6.24 -7.01
C PRO A 17 1.20 5.95 -8.30
N CYS A 18 2.47 6.39 -8.37
CA CYS A 18 3.37 6.13 -9.49
C CYS A 18 3.95 4.69 -9.51
N GLY A 19 3.62 3.86 -8.52
CA GLY A 19 4.12 2.50 -8.37
C GLY A 19 5.46 2.38 -7.63
N LYS A 20 6.10 3.48 -7.22
CA LYS A 20 7.35 3.39 -6.44
C LYS A 20 7.08 2.89 -5.01
N TRP A 21 8.03 2.14 -4.46
CA TRP A 21 8.02 1.70 -3.07
C TRP A 21 8.67 2.75 -2.15
N HIS A 22 8.02 3.04 -1.03
CA HIS A 22 8.55 3.87 0.04
C HIS A 22 8.44 3.11 1.36
N SER A 23 9.55 2.53 1.81
CA SER A 23 9.62 1.78 3.07
C SER A 23 9.50 2.72 4.27
N THR A 24 8.74 2.30 5.27
CA THR A 24 8.72 2.93 6.59
C THR A 24 8.40 1.89 7.65
N GLU A 25 8.81 2.16 8.87
CA GLU A 25 8.45 1.35 10.01
C GLU A 25 6.95 1.44 10.31
N GLU A 26 6.40 0.42 10.95
CA GLU A 26 4.96 0.28 11.15
C GLU A 26 4.32 1.48 11.89
N TRP A 27 5.03 2.01 12.87
CA TRP A 27 4.55 3.13 13.69
C TRP A 27 4.72 4.50 13.02
N TRP A 28 5.34 4.54 11.83
CA TRP A 28 5.78 5.77 11.17
C TRP A 28 5.11 5.98 9.80
N HIS A 29 3.99 5.31 9.53
CA HIS A 29 3.27 5.43 8.26
C HIS A 29 2.79 6.86 7.97
N ILE A 30 2.22 7.56 8.96
CA ILE A 30 1.75 8.93 8.79
C ILE A 30 2.94 9.89 8.66
N ASN A 31 3.98 9.71 9.47
CA ASN A 31 5.21 10.51 9.37
C ASN A 31 5.87 10.40 7.99
N ALA A 32 5.91 9.20 7.42
CA ALA A 32 6.42 9.00 6.06
C ALA A 32 5.63 9.80 5.00
N LEU A 33 4.33 10.04 5.20
CA LEU A 33 3.55 10.91 4.31
C LEU A 33 3.99 12.37 4.44
N TYR A 34 4.32 12.84 5.64
CA TYR A 34 4.89 14.18 5.83
C TYR A 34 6.28 14.30 5.19
N ASP A 35 7.13 13.28 5.32
CA ASP A 35 8.44 13.27 4.66
C ASP A 35 8.32 13.27 3.13
N LEU A 36 7.35 12.53 2.58
CA LEU A 36 7.04 12.53 1.15
C LEU A 36 6.49 13.89 0.68
N ARG A 37 5.67 14.56 1.49
CA ARG A 37 5.22 15.93 1.24
C ARG A 37 6.41 16.88 1.25
N ASP A 38 7.27 16.82 2.25
CA ASP A 38 8.37 17.78 2.42
C ASP A 38 9.46 17.60 1.36
N SER A 39 9.59 16.39 0.80
CA SER A 39 10.42 16.10 -0.38
C SER A 39 9.79 16.51 -1.72
N GLY A 40 8.59 17.10 -1.71
CA GLY A 40 7.95 17.66 -2.91
C GLY A 40 7.18 16.64 -3.76
N HIS A 41 6.74 15.51 -3.20
CA HIS A 41 5.94 14.55 -3.96
C HIS A 41 4.63 15.19 -4.45
N SER A 42 4.45 15.27 -5.77
CA SER A 42 3.42 16.09 -6.41
C SER A 42 1.99 15.82 -5.91
N SER A 43 1.61 14.55 -5.73
CA SER A 43 0.29 14.17 -5.23
C SER A 43 -0.03 14.69 -3.81
N LEU A 44 0.99 15.08 -3.04
CA LEU A 44 0.86 15.59 -1.68
C LEU A 44 0.98 17.11 -1.57
N GLN A 45 1.17 17.81 -2.70
CA GLN A 45 1.30 19.27 -2.74
C GLN A 45 -0.01 20.01 -3.01
N ASP A 46 -1.08 19.29 -3.35
CA ASP A 46 -2.38 19.92 -3.58
C ASP A 46 -2.91 20.59 -2.31
N GLN A 47 -3.58 21.74 -2.46
CA GLN A 47 -4.09 22.52 -1.34
C GLN A 47 -5.04 21.72 -0.43
N THR A 48 -5.84 20.83 -1.00
CA THR A 48 -6.72 19.93 -0.25
C THR A 48 -5.91 18.96 0.61
N THR A 49 -4.89 18.34 0.01
CA THR A 49 -4.00 17.42 0.71
C THR A 49 -3.23 18.12 1.82
N LEU A 50 -2.71 19.33 1.57
CA LEU A 50 -2.03 20.12 2.60
C LEU A 50 -2.94 20.45 3.78
N THR A 51 -4.21 20.78 3.52
CA THR A 51 -5.19 21.08 4.56
C THR A 51 -5.50 19.85 5.41
N ILE A 52 -5.73 18.70 4.78
CA ILE A 52 -6.01 17.43 5.48
C ILE A 52 -4.81 17.01 6.33
N LEU A 53 -3.60 17.10 5.78
CA LEU A 53 -2.36 16.81 6.49
C LEU A 53 -2.14 17.78 7.66
N ALA A 54 -2.49 19.06 7.53
CA ALA A 54 -2.35 20.04 8.61
C ALA A 54 -3.33 19.80 9.78
N ASN A 55 -4.53 19.26 9.50
CA ASN A 55 -5.52 18.94 10.52
C ASN A 55 -5.09 17.76 11.42
N GLY A 56 -4.23 16.87 10.92
CA GLY A 56 -3.63 15.80 11.71
C GLY A 56 -4.56 14.64 12.10
N ASP A 57 -5.78 14.58 11.55
CA ASP A 57 -6.69 13.44 11.76
C ASP A 57 -6.20 12.23 10.94
N GLU A 58 -5.68 11.21 11.62
CA GLU A 58 -5.09 10.04 10.98
C GLU A 58 -6.09 9.25 10.11
N ALA A 59 -7.37 9.19 10.50
CA ALA A 59 -8.38 8.49 9.73
C ALA A 59 -8.66 9.24 8.43
N GLN A 60 -8.82 10.56 8.51
CA GLN A 60 -8.99 11.41 7.33
C GLN A 60 -7.77 11.38 6.41
N ILE A 61 -6.57 11.42 6.98
CA ILE A 61 -5.32 11.34 6.21
C ILE A 61 -5.25 10.01 5.47
N ARG A 62 -5.48 8.89 6.16
CA ARG A 62 -5.45 7.54 5.55
C ARG A 62 -6.46 7.43 4.42
N ASP A 63 -7.70 7.85 4.64
CA ASP A 63 -8.77 7.72 3.65
C ASP A 63 -8.49 8.63 2.44
N HIS A 64 -7.95 9.83 2.67
CA HIS A 64 -7.54 10.76 1.60
C HIS A 64 -6.38 10.21 0.77
N VAL A 65 -5.31 9.70 1.39
CA VAL A 65 -4.17 9.17 0.62
C VAL A 65 -4.53 7.88 -0.10
N ALA A 66 -5.43 7.06 0.46
CA ALA A 66 -5.99 5.91 -0.23
C ALA A 66 -6.79 6.34 -1.48
N TYR A 67 -7.55 7.44 -1.39
CA TYR A 67 -8.22 8.06 -2.55
C TYR A 67 -7.23 8.59 -3.59
N LEU A 68 -6.10 9.16 -3.16
CA LEU A 68 -5.00 9.56 -4.05
C LEU A 68 -4.27 8.37 -4.71
N GLY A 69 -4.62 7.14 -4.33
CA GLY A 69 -4.06 5.90 -4.87
C GLY A 69 -2.81 5.42 -4.14
N PHE A 70 -2.53 5.88 -2.92
CA PHE A 70 -1.50 5.29 -2.08
C PHE A 70 -2.00 3.94 -1.54
N ILE A 71 -1.14 2.93 -1.54
CA ILE A 71 -1.43 1.62 -0.96
C ILE A 71 -0.52 1.44 0.24
N LYS A 72 -1.12 1.25 1.41
CA LYS A 72 -0.38 0.92 2.63
C LYS A 72 -0.13 -0.58 2.68
N ILE A 73 1.05 -0.98 3.13
CA ILE A 73 1.38 -2.35 3.49
C ILE A 73 1.82 -2.36 4.96
N SER A 74 1.18 -3.18 5.79
CA SER A 74 1.54 -3.31 7.21
C SER A 74 1.08 -4.65 7.75
N ARG A 75 1.94 -5.37 8.51
CA ARG A 75 1.58 -6.65 9.19
C ARG A 75 0.78 -7.63 8.33
N CYS A 76 1.26 -7.93 7.12
CA CYS A 76 0.53 -8.82 6.21
C CYS A 76 -0.84 -8.31 5.76
N GLN A 77 -1.07 -7.00 5.80
CA GLN A 77 -2.28 -6.34 5.33
C GLN A 77 -1.94 -5.31 4.26
N LEU A 78 -2.78 -5.24 3.23
CA LEU A 78 -2.79 -4.20 2.22
C LEU A 78 -4.03 -3.33 2.40
N ASP A 79 -3.82 -2.03 2.58
CA ASP A 79 -4.89 -1.03 2.58
C ASP A 79 -4.82 -0.22 1.28
N GLY A 80 -5.81 -0.40 0.41
CA GLY A 80 -5.89 0.35 -0.85
C GLY A 80 -7.23 0.14 -1.56
N VAL A 81 -7.64 1.12 -2.37
CA VAL A 81 -8.95 1.07 -3.05
C VAL A 81 -8.86 0.34 -4.40
N GLN A 82 -7.91 0.73 -5.24
CA GLN A 82 -7.62 0.12 -6.54
C GLN A 82 -6.12 0.19 -6.82
N MET A 83 -5.57 -0.85 -7.47
CA MET A 83 -4.14 -0.90 -7.80
C MET A 83 -3.91 -0.76 -9.30
N SER A 84 -3.04 0.16 -9.69
CA SER A 84 -2.54 0.24 -11.06
C SER A 84 -1.60 -0.94 -11.38
N ARG A 85 -1.34 -1.15 -12.68
CA ARG A 85 -0.40 -2.19 -13.12
C ARG A 85 1.01 -1.98 -12.54
N GLN A 86 1.51 -0.74 -12.46
CA GLN A 86 2.82 -0.48 -11.86
C GLN A 86 2.83 -0.85 -10.37
N GLN A 87 1.76 -0.53 -9.64
CA GLN A 87 1.66 -0.87 -8.22
C GLN A 87 1.60 -2.38 -8.00
N LEU A 88 0.90 -3.13 -8.87
CA LEU A 88 0.87 -4.59 -8.83
C LEU A 88 2.25 -5.21 -9.08
N ILE A 89 3.03 -4.66 -10.02
CA ILE A 89 4.41 -5.11 -10.27
C ILE A 89 5.29 -4.89 -9.05
N THR A 90 5.18 -3.72 -8.41
CA THR A 90 5.92 -3.41 -7.19
C THR A 90 5.50 -4.32 -6.04
N LEU A 91 4.21 -4.54 -5.84
CA LEU A 91 3.71 -5.49 -4.86
C LEU A 91 4.28 -6.90 -5.11
N GLN A 92 4.22 -7.40 -6.35
CA GLN A 92 4.79 -8.71 -6.68
C GLN A 92 6.29 -8.78 -6.39
N SER A 93 7.03 -7.70 -6.68
CA SER A 93 8.48 -7.64 -6.43
C SER A 93 8.79 -7.68 -4.94
N LEU A 94 7.98 -7.02 -4.11
CA LEU A 94 8.11 -7.06 -2.65
C LEU A 94 7.79 -8.46 -2.10
N LEU A 95 6.70 -9.06 -2.57
CA LEU A 95 6.25 -10.37 -2.09
C LEU A 95 7.11 -11.54 -2.58
N PHE A 96 7.84 -11.38 -3.69
CA PHE A 96 8.73 -12.42 -4.22
C PHE A 96 9.87 -12.80 -3.26
N LEU A 97 10.21 -11.89 -2.34
CA LEU A 97 11.24 -12.10 -1.33
C LEU A 97 10.73 -12.89 -0.11
N CYS A 98 9.40 -13.02 0.03
CA CYS A 98 8.76 -13.70 1.14
C CYS A 98 8.42 -15.16 0.82
N ASP A 99 8.16 -15.95 1.87
CA ASP A 99 7.65 -17.32 1.73
C ASP A 99 6.30 -17.31 0.97
N PRO A 100 6.20 -18.00 -0.20
CA PRO A 100 5.00 -18.01 -1.02
C PRO A 100 3.77 -18.64 -0.34
N GLU A 101 3.97 -19.43 0.72
CA GLU A 101 2.88 -20.05 1.48
C GLU A 101 2.23 -19.10 2.50
N GLN A 102 2.79 -17.91 2.71
CA GLN A 102 2.19 -16.89 3.57
C GLN A 102 0.91 -16.31 2.96
N GLU A 103 0.04 -15.81 3.84
CA GLU A 103 -1.21 -15.16 3.46
C GLU A 103 -1.11 -13.65 3.61
N LEU A 104 -1.63 -12.95 2.60
CA LEU A 104 -1.78 -11.51 2.58
C LEU A 104 -3.26 -11.18 2.74
N GLY A 105 -3.58 -10.42 3.78
CA GLY A 105 -4.89 -9.79 3.96
C GLY A 105 -5.00 -8.60 3.01
N ILE A 106 -6.02 -8.60 2.17
CA ILE A 106 -6.34 -7.47 1.29
C ILE A 106 -7.62 -6.85 1.82
N LEU A 107 -7.53 -5.59 2.25
CA LEU A 107 -8.68 -4.78 2.60
C LEU A 107 -9.25 -4.16 1.32
N ILE A 108 -10.42 -4.66 0.90
CA ILE A 108 -11.08 -4.19 -0.33
C ILE A 108 -12.06 -3.07 0.02
N GLY A 109 -11.58 -1.83 -0.16
CA GLY A 109 -12.37 -0.61 0.01
C GLY A 109 -12.93 -0.41 1.43
N ASN A 110 -13.86 0.53 1.56
CA ASN A 110 -14.46 0.92 2.85
C ASN A 110 -15.47 -0.09 3.41
N THR A 111 -15.58 -1.29 2.82
CA THR A 111 -16.55 -2.32 3.22
C THR A 111 -16.12 -3.10 4.46
N GLY A 112 -14.85 -2.98 4.87
CA GLY A 112 -14.29 -3.73 6.00
C GLY A 112 -14.07 -5.22 5.72
N ILE A 113 -14.25 -5.67 4.47
CA ILE A 113 -14.02 -7.08 4.10
C ILE A 113 -12.52 -7.30 3.91
N ILE A 114 -11.94 -8.12 4.80
CA ILE A 114 -10.59 -8.65 4.66
C ILE A 114 -10.68 -9.95 3.86
N LYS A 115 -10.09 -9.98 2.67
CA LYS A 115 -9.88 -11.22 1.91
C LYS A 115 -8.45 -11.69 2.12
N TYR A 116 -8.28 -12.94 2.55
CA TYR A 116 -6.96 -13.57 2.64
C TYR A 116 -6.63 -14.23 1.31
N VAL A 117 -5.47 -13.88 0.76
CA VAL A 117 -4.96 -14.47 -0.48
C VAL A 117 -3.54 -14.96 -0.21
N ASN A 118 -3.32 -16.25 -0.48
CA ASN A 118 -1.98 -16.84 -0.42
C ASN A 118 -1.07 -16.19 -1.50
N ILE A 119 0.15 -15.83 -1.12
CA ILE A 119 1.10 -15.10 -1.99
C ILE A 119 1.39 -15.89 -3.28
N SER A 120 1.52 -17.22 -3.21
CA SER A 120 1.71 -18.06 -4.39
C SER A 120 0.58 -17.91 -5.41
N ARG A 121 -0.65 -17.61 -4.96
CA ARG A 121 -1.80 -17.34 -5.86
C ARG A 121 -1.66 -15.98 -6.51
N ILE A 122 -1.24 -14.94 -5.79
CA ILE A 122 -1.00 -13.60 -6.35
C ILE A 122 0.05 -13.66 -7.46
N MET A 123 1.14 -14.41 -7.26
CA MET A 123 2.20 -14.56 -8.27
C MET A 123 1.76 -15.37 -9.50
N LYS A 124 0.81 -16.30 -9.33
CA LYS A 124 0.22 -17.07 -10.45
C LYS A 124 -0.80 -16.25 -11.25
N LEU A 125 -1.48 -15.28 -10.62
CA LEU A 125 -2.44 -14.37 -11.25
C LEU A 125 -1.71 -13.31 -12.11
N LYS A 126 -1.09 -13.73 -13.23
CA LYS A 126 -0.47 -12.84 -14.22
C LYS A 126 -1.48 -11.98 -15.02
N ASN A 127 -2.77 -12.03 -14.68
CA ASN A 127 -3.80 -11.19 -15.29
C ASN A 127 -4.76 -10.64 -14.21
N PRO A 128 -4.63 -9.36 -13.83
CA PRO A 128 -5.23 -8.82 -12.61
C PRO A 128 -6.74 -8.61 -12.67
N THR A 129 -7.39 -8.80 -13.83
CA THR A 129 -8.84 -8.63 -14.00
C THR A 129 -9.66 -9.52 -13.04
N VAL A 130 -9.14 -10.69 -12.66
CA VAL A 130 -9.83 -11.63 -11.76
C VAL A 130 -9.98 -11.09 -10.33
N LEU A 131 -9.16 -10.13 -9.91
CA LEU A 131 -9.27 -9.51 -8.58
C LEU A 131 -10.29 -8.35 -8.55
N PHE A 132 -10.78 -7.91 -9.71
CA PHE A 132 -11.60 -6.71 -9.87
C PHE A 132 -12.94 -6.96 -10.57
N GLU A 133 -13.39 -8.22 -10.69
CA GLU A 133 -14.74 -8.49 -11.19
C GLU A 133 -15.79 -8.03 -10.17
N GLU A 134 -16.35 -6.84 -10.42
CA GLU A 134 -17.65 -6.43 -9.91
C GLU A 134 -18.73 -7.30 -10.59
N LYS A 135 -19.66 -7.82 -9.79
CA LYS A 135 -20.95 -8.31 -10.28
C LYS A 135 -21.94 -7.16 -10.36
#